data_AF-A0A7J6CVW1-F1
#
_entry.id   AF-A0A7J6CVW1-F1
#
_cell.length_a   1.000
_cell.length_b   1.000
_cell.length_c   1.000
_cell.angle_alpha   90.00
_cell.angle_beta   90.00
_cell.angle_gamma   90.00
#
_symmetry.space_group_name_H-M   'P 1'
#
loop_
_entity.id
_entity.type
_entity.pdbx_description
1 polymer ?
#
loop_
_entity_poly.entity_id
_entity_poly.type
_entity_poly.pdbx_seq_one_letter_code
_entity_poly.pdbx_strand_id
1 'polypeptide(L)'
;MLHISTAALLLFVTGFLQVMFSIASILAHPGQSVTMWCPHNIHVTGSLFWFKQTDGAVPIAIASMLYTESLQKVEPNYFNSFTKDLMVMDQFSKSTTLTIKQVKMSDSGFYFCGAIGYHTQFGNGTRLEVKAYVEKHHNLNTIVNATVVNDLSSPTVHTSEKYYTGISKKDHEKSSTSTEDCSRGIYFKLTLLFGGIIFLTCIVPLILAIIREHRRQKHKKVAECQAQLRDDKENDSVEYAAVYFSNKRPKTTGRHTEDTTAVYTNT
;
A
#
# COMPACT_ATOMS: atom_id res chain seq x y z
N MET A 1 -13.28 -20.11 -8.87
CA MET A 1 -12.05 -19.50 -9.41
C MET A 1 -11.90 -18.02 -9.04
N LEU A 2 -12.97 -17.21 -9.06
CA LEU A 2 -12.92 -15.79 -8.69
C LEU A 2 -12.40 -15.53 -7.25
N HIS A 3 -12.86 -16.30 -6.26
CA HIS A 3 -12.43 -16.14 -4.86
C HIS A 3 -10.94 -16.45 -4.60
N ILE A 4 -10.36 -17.40 -5.35
CA ILE A 4 -8.94 -17.75 -5.23
C ILE A 4 -8.08 -16.63 -5.84
N SER A 5 -8.54 -16.04 -6.94
CA SER A 5 -7.89 -14.89 -7.57
C SER A 5 -7.93 -13.63 -6.71
N THR A 6 -9.05 -13.36 -6.04
CA THR A 6 -9.16 -12.21 -5.11
C THR A 6 -8.28 -12.39 -3.87
N ALA A 7 -8.20 -13.60 -3.31
CA ALA A 7 -7.32 -13.87 -2.17
C ALA A 7 -5.83 -13.73 -2.55
N ALA A 8 -5.43 -14.23 -3.72
CA ALA A 8 -4.07 -14.08 -4.23
C ALA A 8 -3.72 -12.61 -4.50
N LEU A 9 -4.64 -11.83 -5.07
CA LEU A 9 -4.45 -10.39 -5.28
C LEU A 9 -4.33 -9.64 -3.95
N LEU A 10 -5.18 -9.95 -2.97
CA LEU A 10 -5.12 -9.36 -1.64
C LEU A 10 -3.77 -9.65 -0.96
N LEU A 11 -3.31 -10.91 -0.97
CA LEU A 11 -2.02 -11.28 -0.39
C LEU A 11 -0.85 -10.61 -1.10
N PHE A 12 -0.92 -10.51 -2.43
CA PHE A 12 0.09 -9.80 -3.23
C PHE A 12 0.11 -8.31 -2.90
N VAL A 13 -1.06 -7.67 -2.83
CA VAL A 13 -1.19 -6.25 -2.48
C VAL A 13 -0.73 -6.01 -1.05
N THR A 14 -1.14 -6.80 -0.06
CA THR A 14 -0.70 -6.65 1.34
C THR A 14 0.79 -6.88 1.49
N GLY A 15 1.35 -7.90 0.83
CA GLY A 15 2.79 -8.16 0.85
C GLY A 15 3.58 -7.04 0.15
N PHE A 16 3.08 -6.52 -0.96
CA PHE A 16 3.68 -5.41 -1.68
C PHE A 16 3.63 -4.11 -0.86
N LEU A 17 2.51 -3.81 -0.20
CA LEU A 17 2.38 -2.65 0.70
C LEU A 17 3.33 -2.76 1.90
N GLN A 18 3.45 -3.92 2.53
CA GLN A 18 4.37 -4.14 3.65
C GLN A 18 5.83 -3.91 3.24
N VAL A 19 6.22 -4.35 2.03
CA VAL A 19 7.58 -4.14 1.51
C VAL A 19 7.82 -2.67 1.14
N MET A 20 6.81 -1.96 0.61
CA MET A 20 6.92 -0.54 0.27
C MET A 20 6.99 0.39 1.48
N PHE A 21 6.38 0.03 2.61
CA PHE A 21 6.31 0.85 3.83
C PHE A 21 7.18 0.35 4.98
N SER A 22 8.17 -0.51 4.72
CA SER A 22 9.06 -0.99 5.78
C SER A 22 9.93 0.15 6.30
N ILE A 23 9.54 0.71 7.45
CA ILE A 23 10.36 1.65 8.22
C ILE A 23 11.47 0.84 8.89
N ALA A 24 12.72 1.27 8.74
CA ALA A 24 13.84 0.65 9.44
C ALA A 24 13.60 0.72 10.95
N SER A 25 13.73 -0.39 11.67
CA SER A 25 13.54 -0.46 13.12
C SER A 25 14.77 -1.03 13.81
N ILE A 26 15.23 -0.37 14.87
CA ILE A 26 16.29 -0.86 15.75
C ILE A 26 15.69 -1.13 17.12
N LEU A 27 15.91 -2.34 17.62
CA LEU A 27 15.60 -2.73 18.99
C LEU A 27 16.88 -2.61 19.83
N ALA A 28 16.78 -1.94 20.99
CA ALA A 28 17.88 -1.79 21.92
C ALA A 28 17.43 -1.97 23.37
N HIS A 29 18.39 -2.12 24.27
CA HIS A 29 18.20 -2.17 25.71
C HIS A 29 18.94 -1.00 26.38
N PRO A 30 18.51 -0.57 27.58
CA PRO A 30 19.15 0.51 28.31
C PRO A 30 20.67 0.33 28.45
N GLY A 31 21.42 1.41 28.25
CA GLY A 31 22.88 1.42 28.36
C GLY A 31 23.64 1.02 27.09
N GLN A 32 22.97 0.45 26.08
CA GLN A 32 23.59 0.18 24.78
C GLN A 32 23.87 1.47 24.00
N SER A 33 24.79 1.40 23.04
CA SER A 33 25.00 2.46 22.04
C SER A 33 24.36 2.04 20.73
N VAL A 34 23.59 2.95 20.11
CA VAL A 34 22.87 2.68 18.87
C VAL A 34 23.26 3.70 17.82
N THR A 35 23.64 3.24 16.63
CA THR A 35 23.95 4.08 15.47
C THR A 35 22.88 3.94 14.40
N MET A 36 22.27 5.06 14.02
CA MET A 36 21.32 5.15 12.93
C MET A 36 21.99 5.72 11.70
N TRP A 37 21.66 5.16 10.54
CA TRP A 37 22.19 5.57 9.24
C TRP A 37 21.12 6.27 8.43
N CYS A 38 21.48 7.39 7.80
CA CYS A 38 20.59 8.13 6.91
C CYS A 38 21.31 8.39 5.58
N PRO A 39 21.00 7.63 4.52
CA PRO A 39 21.54 7.89 3.19
C PRO A 39 20.96 9.19 2.63
N HIS A 40 21.78 9.95 1.90
CA HIS A 40 21.38 11.22 1.29
C HIS A 40 22.09 11.45 -0.05
N ASN A 41 21.48 12.25 -0.92
CA ASN A 41 22.06 12.62 -2.23
C ASN A 41 22.35 14.13 -2.32
N ILE A 42 23.06 14.64 -1.32
CA ILE A 42 23.43 16.06 -1.21
C ILE A 42 24.77 16.27 -1.91
N HIS A 43 24.77 17.09 -2.95
CA HIS A 43 25.95 17.41 -3.77
C HIS A 43 26.37 18.89 -3.68
N VAL A 44 25.83 19.61 -2.71
CA VAL A 44 26.10 21.03 -2.54
C VAL A 44 26.28 21.32 -1.06
N THR A 45 27.08 22.34 -0.76
CA THR A 45 27.24 22.82 0.61
C THR A 45 25.88 23.21 1.19
N GLY A 46 25.58 22.73 2.39
CA GLY A 46 24.28 22.93 3.04
C GLY A 46 24.29 22.52 4.50
N SER A 47 23.16 22.69 5.18
CA SER A 47 23.02 22.28 6.58
C SER A 47 22.35 20.91 6.66
N LEU A 48 23.00 19.97 7.32
CA LEU A 48 22.50 18.63 7.60
C LEU A 48 21.98 18.59 9.03
N PHE A 49 20.78 18.07 9.21
CA PHE A 49 20.06 18.01 10.48
C PHE A 49 19.68 16.58 10.81
N TRP A 50 19.64 16.29 12.10
CA TRP A 50 18.92 15.14 12.67
C TRP A 50 17.72 15.63 13.46
N PHE A 51 16.63 14.89 13.34
CA PHE A 51 15.38 15.11 14.05
C PHE A 51 15.00 13.89 14.87
N LYS A 52 14.35 14.11 16.00
CA LYS A 52 13.65 13.09 16.79
C LYS A 52 12.16 13.42 16.83
N GLN A 53 11.34 12.42 16.61
CA GLN A 53 9.90 12.46 16.84
C GLN A 53 9.54 11.40 17.88
N THR A 54 8.97 11.86 18.99
CA THR A 54 8.32 10.95 19.95
C THR A 54 6.89 10.68 19.47
N ASP A 55 6.34 9.50 19.76
CA ASP A 55 4.99 9.13 19.32
C ASP A 55 3.95 10.20 19.74
N GLY A 56 3.14 10.65 18.78
CA GLY A 56 2.13 11.69 18.98
C GLY A 56 2.67 13.13 19.08
N ALA A 57 3.99 13.34 19.05
CA ALA A 57 4.60 14.66 19.07
C ALA A 57 5.05 15.14 17.67
N VAL A 58 5.26 16.45 17.55
CA VAL A 58 5.95 17.02 16.37
C VAL A 58 7.45 16.72 16.41
N PRO A 59 8.12 16.55 15.27
CA PRO A 59 9.57 16.37 15.24
C PRO A 59 10.32 17.59 15.78
N ILE A 60 11.40 17.35 16.51
CA ILE A 60 12.33 18.37 17.00
C ILE A 60 13.73 18.14 16.43
N ALA A 61 14.44 19.20 16.06
CA ALA A 61 15.84 19.10 15.66
C ALA A 61 16.71 18.78 16.88
N ILE A 62 17.64 17.84 16.78
CA ILE A 62 18.48 17.40 17.92
C ILE A 62 19.96 17.66 17.68
N ALA A 63 20.39 17.63 16.41
CA ALA A 63 21.75 17.96 16.00
C ALA A 63 21.76 18.54 14.59
N SER A 64 22.76 19.36 14.29
CA SER A 64 23.02 19.85 12.93
C SER A 64 24.51 20.07 12.71
N MET A 65 24.96 19.95 11.47
CA MET A 65 26.30 20.37 11.07
C MET A 65 26.31 20.85 9.61
N LEU A 66 27.35 21.59 9.25
CA LEU A 66 27.58 22.00 7.88
C LEU A 66 28.11 20.81 7.08
N TYR A 67 27.42 20.46 6.00
CA TYR A 67 27.90 19.51 5.02
C TYR A 67 28.62 20.24 3.88
N THR A 68 29.82 19.76 3.53
CA THR A 68 30.60 20.21 2.37
C THR A 68 31.04 19.00 1.56
N GLU A 69 31.25 19.14 0.26
CA GLU A 69 31.78 18.04 -0.58
C GLU A 69 33.18 17.59 -0.15
N SER A 70 33.98 18.50 0.42
CA SER A 70 35.29 18.20 1.00
C SER A 70 35.22 17.37 2.29
N LEU A 71 34.01 17.11 2.82
CA LEU A 71 33.75 16.42 4.08
C LEU A 71 34.61 16.97 5.23
N GLN A 72 34.76 18.29 5.29
CA GLN A 72 35.54 18.91 6.36
C GLN A 72 34.87 18.58 7.69
N LYS A 73 35.68 18.15 8.67
CA LYS A 73 35.17 17.79 10.00
C LYS A 73 34.76 19.06 10.73
N VAL A 74 33.47 19.33 10.77
CA VAL A 74 32.86 20.44 11.50
C VAL A 74 32.20 19.87 12.75
N GLU A 75 32.35 20.54 13.90
CA GLU A 75 31.65 20.11 15.11
C GLU A 75 30.13 20.30 14.96
N PRO A 76 29.31 19.30 15.33
CA PRO A 76 27.86 19.46 15.31
C PRO A 76 27.37 20.43 16.40
N ASN A 77 26.35 21.20 16.05
CA ASN A 77 25.53 21.93 17.02
C ASN A 77 24.42 21.02 17.52
N TYR A 78 24.17 21.02 18.83
CA TYR A 78 23.14 20.23 19.48
C TYR A 78 22.04 21.11 20.06
N PHE A 79 20.81 20.62 20.06
CA PHE A 79 19.62 21.38 20.46
C PHE A 79 18.78 20.58 21.46
N ASN A 80 17.76 21.20 22.06
CA ASN A 80 16.74 20.52 22.87
C ASN A 80 17.31 19.62 23.98
N SER A 81 18.33 20.11 24.69
CA SER A 81 19.02 19.40 25.78
C SER A 81 19.79 18.13 25.36
N PHE A 82 19.90 17.86 24.07
CA PHE A 82 20.85 16.88 23.56
C PHE A 82 22.27 17.47 23.59
N THR A 83 23.28 16.63 23.84
CA THR A 83 24.67 17.04 23.99
C THR A 83 25.61 16.08 23.27
N LYS A 84 26.83 16.56 22.97
CA LYS A 84 27.91 15.75 22.36
C LYS A 84 28.33 14.53 23.19
N ASP A 85 28.09 14.58 24.51
CA ASP A 85 28.43 13.48 25.41
C ASP A 85 27.44 12.32 25.25
N LEU A 86 26.18 12.62 24.91
CA LEU A 86 25.11 11.64 24.72
C LEU A 86 24.94 11.22 23.26
N MET A 87 25.29 12.09 22.31
CA MET A 87 25.06 11.87 20.89
C MET A 87 26.24 12.29 20.02
N VAL A 88 26.55 11.50 19.00
CA VAL A 88 27.60 11.79 18.02
C VAL A 88 27.00 11.77 16.63
N MET A 89 27.20 12.85 15.88
CA MET A 89 26.78 12.98 14.48
C MET A 89 28.02 12.96 13.60
N ASP A 90 28.03 12.10 12.57
CA ASP A 90 29.10 12.04 11.58
C ASP A 90 28.54 12.18 10.15
N GLN A 91 29.38 12.65 9.22
CA GLN A 91 29.07 12.76 7.79
C GLN A 91 29.99 11.91 6.95
N PHE A 92 29.41 11.40 5.88
CA PHE A 92 30.06 10.69 4.80
C PHE A 92 29.54 11.24 3.47
N SER A 93 30.22 10.91 2.37
CA SER A 93 29.90 11.44 1.03
C SER A 93 28.46 11.21 0.57
N LYS A 94 27.79 10.17 1.08
CA LYS A 94 26.42 9.80 0.68
C LYS A 94 25.51 9.44 1.84
N SER A 95 25.91 9.75 3.07
CA SER A 95 25.15 9.39 4.25
C SER A 95 25.61 10.17 5.48
N THR A 96 24.74 10.27 6.48
CA THR A 96 25.09 10.71 7.82
C THR A 96 24.71 9.65 8.83
N THR A 97 25.42 9.60 9.94
CA THR A 97 25.08 8.76 11.08
C THR A 97 24.78 9.61 12.29
N LEU A 98 23.91 9.07 13.14
CA LEU A 98 23.68 9.56 14.50
C LEU A 98 23.82 8.39 15.46
N THR A 99 24.78 8.49 16.37
CA THR A 99 25.01 7.52 17.43
C THR A 99 24.49 8.07 18.75
N ILE A 100 23.54 7.38 19.37
CA ILE A 100 23.07 7.64 20.73
C ILE A 100 23.83 6.71 21.67
N LYS A 101 24.52 7.29 22.65
CA LYS A 101 25.28 6.54 23.66
C LYS A 101 24.39 6.28 24.87
N GLN A 102 24.55 5.11 25.48
CA GLN A 102 23.86 4.73 26.72
C GLN A 102 22.35 5.02 26.64
N VAL A 103 21.70 4.43 25.63
CA VAL A 103 20.28 4.67 25.34
C VAL A 103 19.42 4.46 26.59
N LYS A 104 18.41 5.29 26.75
CA LYS A 104 17.41 5.23 27.82
C LYS A 104 16.05 4.87 27.22
N MET A 105 15.12 4.44 28.06
CA MET A 105 13.74 4.17 27.62
C MET A 105 13.13 5.38 26.89
N SER A 106 13.41 6.59 27.37
CA SER A 106 12.98 7.86 26.76
C SER A 106 13.58 8.16 25.39
N ASP A 107 14.62 7.44 24.97
CA ASP A 107 15.22 7.57 23.64
C ASP A 107 14.44 6.79 22.57
N SER A 108 13.42 6.03 22.96
CA SER A 108 12.48 5.46 21.98
C SER A 108 11.82 6.58 21.17
N GLY A 109 11.72 6.37 19.86
CA GLY A 109 11.17 7.37 18.95
C GLY A 109 11.56 7.13 17.50
N PHE A 110 11.09 7.99 16.61
CA PHE A 110 11.43 7.97 15.20
C PHE A 110 12.46 9.06 14.90
N TYR A 111 13.59 8.67 14.32
CA TYR A 111 14.72 9.55 14.04
C TYR A 111 14.95 9.64 12.55
N PHE A 112 15.10 10.84 12.01
CA PHE A 112 15.34 11.02 10.58
C PHE A 112 16.27 12.20 10.35
N CYS A 113 17.02 12.14 9.25
CA CYS A 113 17.86 13.26 8.84
C CYS A 113 17.14 14.12 7.80
N GLY A 114 17.56 15.39 7.71
CA GLY A 114 17.13 16.30 6.66
C GLY A 114 18.27 17.22 6.25
N ALA A 115 18.26 17.65 5.00
CA ALA A 115 19.27 18.55 4.48
C ALA A 115 18.64 19.76 3.81
N ILE A 116 19.18 20.93 4.13
CA ILE A 116 18.77 22.21 3.60
C ILE A 116 19.92 22.74 2.72
N GLY A 117 19.70 22.67 1.41
CA GLY A 117 20.53 23.27 0.37
C GLY A 117 19.65 23.99 -0.65
N TYR A 118 19.78 23.71 -1.94
CA TYR A 118 18.86 24.20 -2.98
C TYR A 118 17.41 23.71 -2.81
N HIS A 119 17.26 22.45 -2.36
CA HIS A 119 15.98 21.85 -2.01
C HIS A 119 16.09 21.23 -0.63
N THR A 120 14.97 21.20 0.08
CA THR A 120 14.88 20.46 1.35
C THR A 120 14.63 18.99 1.03
N GLN A 121 15.45 18.11 1.59
CA GLN A 121 15.32 16.66 1.44
C GLN A 121 15.30 16.01 2.82
N PHE A 122 14.49 14.97 2.99
CA PHE A 122 14.42 14.18 4.22
C PHE A 122 14.73 12.71 3.91
N GLY A 123 15.46 12.07 4.81
CA GLY A 123 15.64 10.63 4.77
C GLY A 123 14.44 9.90 5.37
N ASN A 124 14.30 8.61 5.04
CA ASN A 124 13.21 7.76 5.51
C ASN A 124 13.20 7.51 7.02
N GLY A 125 14.31 7.79 7.70
CA GLY A 125 14.44 7.63 9.15
C GLY A 125 14.43 6.19 9.64
N THR A 126 14.58 6.07 10.96
CA THR A 126 14.68 4.82 11.70
C THR A 126 13.88 4.92 12.99
N ARG A 127 13.06 3.91 13.27
CA ARG A 127 12.37 3.75 14.54
C ARG A 127 13.30 3.08 15.55
N LEU A 128 13.61 3.75 16.65
CA LEU A 128 14.29 3.17 17.80
C LEU A 128 13.25 2.73 18.83
N GLU A 129 13.30 1.47 19.24
CA GLU A 129 12.53 0.91 20.35
C GLU A 129 13.51 0.46 21.43
N VAL A 130 13.43 1.05 22.62
CA VAL A 130 14.25 0.64 23.77
C VAL A 130 13.38 -0.18 24.72
N LYS A 131 13.76 -1.43 25.00
CA LYS A 131 13.04 -2.34 25.90
C LYS A 131 13.85 -2.60 27.16
N ALA A 132 13.16 -2.67 28.31
CA ALA A 132 13.76 -3.10 29.55
C ALA A 132 14.28 -4.53 29.44
N TYR A 133 15.33 -4.85 30.19
CA TYR A 133 15.75 -6.23 30.38
C TYR A 133 14.64 -6.98 31.09
N VAL A 134 14.16 -8.07 30.48
CA VAL A 134 13.25 -8.99 31.16
C VAL A 134 14.10 -9.92 32.02
N GLU A 135 14.23 -9.62 33.32
CA GLU A 135 14.85 -10.54 34.25
C GLU A 135 14.00 -11.82 34.35
N LYS A 136 14.55 -12.93 33.85
CA LYS A 136 14.00 -14.26 34.11
C LYS A 136 14.38 -14.66 35.53
N HIS A 137 13.53 -14.37 36.51
CA HIS A 137 13.66 -15.01 37.81
C HIS A 137 13.38 -16.51 37.64
N HIS A 138 14.45 -17.32 37.59
CA HIS A 138 14.34 -18.73 37.92
C HIS A 138 13.94 -18.82 39.40
N ASN A 139 12.76 -19.37 39.69
CA ASN A 139 12.21 -19.53 41.04
C ASN A 139 13.27 -19.97 42.06
N LEU A 140 13.65 -19.07 42.97
CA LEU A 140 14.18 -19.45 44.27
C LEU A 140 13.00 -19.42 45.24
N ASN A 141 12.54 -20.62 45.61
CA ASN A 141 11.64 -20.81 46.74
C ASN A 141 12.42 -20.47 48.02
N THR A 142 12.48 -19.19 48.38
CA THR A 142 12.95 -18.79 49.70
C THR A 142 11.72 -18.49 50.54
N ILE A 143 11.32 -19.46 51.36
CA ILE A 143 10.36 -19.26 52.44
C ILE A 143 11.05 -18.29 53.42
N VAL A 144 10.69 -17.01 53.36
CA VAL A 144 11.08 -16.04 54.38
C VAL A 144 10.13 -16.23 55.56
N ASN A 145 10.59 -16.91 56.61
CA ASN A 145 9.94 -16.84 57.91
C ASN A 145 10.06 -15.39 58.42
N ALA A 146 8.94 -14.71 58.53
CA ALA A 146 8.87 -13.37 59.10
C ALA A 146 9.15 -13.43 60.61
N THR A 147 10.37 -13.08 61.01
CA THR A 147 10.63 -12.56 62.35
C THR A 147 10.91 -11.08 62.24
N VAL A 148 9.95 -10.30 62.74
CA VAL A 148 10.01 -8.85 62.90
C VAL A 148 11.20 -8.48 63.79
N VAL A 149 12.15 -7.73 63.26
CA VAL A 149 13.01 -6.85 64.06
C VAL A 149 13.07 -5.51 63.34
N ASN A 150 12.54 -4.49 64.03
CA ASN A 150 12.58 -3.09 63.64
C ASN A 150 14.03 -2.63 63.54
N ASP A 151 14.37 -1.88 62.48
CA ASP A 151 15.09 -0.61 62.68
C ASP A 151 14.98 0.33 61.46
N LEU A 152 15.06 1.61 61.79
CA LEU A 152 14.60 2.80 61.10
C LEU A 152 15.54 3.29 59.96
N SER A 153 15.00 3.54 58.76
CA SER A 153 15.32 4.71 57.89
C SER A 153 14.59 4.67 56.52
N SER A 154 13.75 5.69 56.26
CA SER A 154 13.01 6.01 55.01
C SER A 154 13.91 6.36 53.81
N PRO A 155 13.40 6.68 52.58
CA PRO A 155 12.03 6.64 52.00
C PRO A 155 11.99 5.74 50.72
N THR A 156 10.86 5.44 50.05
CA THR A 156 10.34 6.21 48.89
C THR A 156 9.18 5.44 48.20
N VAL A 157 8.06 6.14 47.96
CA VAL A 157 7.06 6.03 46.88
C VAL A 157 6.68 4.64 46.33
N HIS A 158 5.45 4.22 46.67
CA HIS A 158 4.71 3.19 45.96
C HIS A 158 4.24 3.67 44.57
N THR A 159 4.51 2.89 43.52
CA THR A 159 3.62 2.84 42.35
C THR A 159 3.56 1.40 41.87
N SER A 160 2.37 0.82 41.97
CA SER A 160 2.06 -0.57 41.63
C SER A 160 1.87 -0.73 40.12
N GLU A 161 2.65 -1.58 39.46
CA GLU A 161 2.39 -2.02 38.08
C GLU A 161 1.92 -3.48 38.06
N LYS A 162 0.76 -3.68 37.42
CA LYS A 162 0.06 -4.97 37.31
C LYS A 162 0.71 -5.82 36.22
N TYR A 163 1.10 -7.05 36.58
CA TYR A 163 1.70 -8.05 35.71
C TYR A 163 0.64 -8.67 34.77
N TYR A 164 0.87 -8.61 33.45
CA TYR A 164 0.18 -9.45 32.46
C TYR A 164 1.16 -10.46 31.87
N THR A 165 0.75 -11.72 31.87
CA THR A 165 1.53 -12.91 31.48
C THR A 165 1.82 -12.95 29.98
N GLY A 166 3.10 -13.05 29.63
CA GLY A 166 3.57 -13.27 28.26
C GLY A 166 3.54 -14.74 27.83
N ILE A 167 3.25 -14.96 26.54
CA ILE A 167 3.49 -16.22 25.83
C ILE A 167 4.82 -16.10 25.08
N SER A 168 5.71 -17.05 25.35
CA SER A 168 7.08 -17.16 24.85
C SER A 168 7.17 -17.52 23.36
N LYS A 169 8.07 -16.89 22.60
CA LYS A 169 8.79 -17.52 21.48
C LYS A 169 10.26 -17.13 21.44
N LYS A 170 11.07 -18.15 21.12
CA LYS A 170 12.54 -18.25 21.14
C LYS A 170 13.25 -17.38 20.10
N ASP A 171 14.50 -17.13 20.44
CA ASP A 171 15.50 -16.30 19.78
C ASP A 171 15.82 -16.70 18.34
N HIS A 172 16.11 -15.68 17.52
CA HIS A 172 17.11 -15.80 16.47
C HIS A 172 17.84 -14.47 16.34
N GLU A 173 19.07 -14.46 16.86
CA GLU A 173 20.08 -13.46 16.57
C GLU A 173 20.25 -13.36 15.05
N LYS A 174 19.99 -12.18 14.50
CA LYS A 174 20.31 -11.87 13.11
C LYS A 174 20.98 -10.51 13.05
N SER A 175 22.30 -10.55 13.00
CA SER A 175 23.13 -9.49 12.45
C SER A 175 22.62 -9.12 11.05
N SER A 176 22.22 -7.86 10.86
CA SER A 176 21.82 -7.34 9.56
C SER A 176 22.93 -6.45 9.00
N THR A 177 23.82 -7.11 8.26
CA THR A 177 24.75 -6.51 7.30
C THR A 177 23.98 -5.74 6.22
N SER A 178 24.48 -4.55 5.88
CA SER A 178 23.99 -3.65 4.82
C SER A 178 23.78 -4.36 3.48
N THR A 179 22.52 -4.61 3.11
CA THR A 179 22.15 -5.16 1.79
C THR A 179 20.95 -4.45 1.13
N GLU A 180 20.34 -3.45 1.78
CA GLU A 180 19.02 -2.96 1.36
C GLU A 180 19.00 -2.07 0.11
N ASP A 181 20.03 -1.26 -0.17
CA ASP A 181 20.01 -0.38 -1.34
C ASP A 181 20.32 -1.12 -2.67
N CYS A 182 21.03 -2.25 -2.61
CA CYS A 182 21.20 -3.14 -3.78
C CYS A 182 19.92 -3.96 -4.05
N SER A 183 19.17 -4.28 -3.00
CA SER A 183 17.95 -5.09 -3.07
C SER A 183 16.77 -4.37 -3.72
N ARG A 184 16.62 -3.05 -3.49
CA ARG A 184 15.49 -2.25 -3.99
C ARG A 184 15.43 -2.19 -5.53
N GLY A 185 16.58 -2.00 -6.20
CA GLY A 185 16.65 -1.97 -7.66
C GLY A 185 16.33 -3.31 -8.33
N ILE A 186 16.78 -4.40 -7.70
CA ILE A 186 16.47 -5.77 -8.13
C ILE A 186 14.98 -6.06 -7.92
N TYR A 187 14.41 -5.62 -6.81
CA TYR A 187 13.00 -5.79 -6.50
C TYR A 187 12.09 -5.02 -7.47
N PHE A 188 12.40 -3.78 -7.84
CA PHE A 188 11.64 -3.04 -8.86
C PHE A 188 11.64 -3.77 -10.22
N LYS A 189 12.79 -4.33 -10.61
CA LYS A 189 12.88 -5.14 -11.84
C LYS A 189 12.05 -6.42 -11.75
N LEU A 190 12.13 -7.13 -10.63
CA LEU A 190 11.30 -8.32 -10.38
C LEU A 190 9.81 -7.97 -10.37
N THR A 191 9.43 -6.85 -9.77
CA THR A 191 8.04 -6.37 -9.73
C THR A 191 7.51 -6.07 -11.13
N LEU A 192 8.29 -5.37 -11.97
CA LEU A 192 7.89 -5.10 -13.36
C LEU A 192 7.76 -6.40 -14.17
N LEU A 193 8.65 -7.37 -13.96
CA LEU A 193 8.59 -8.67 -14.63
C LEU A 193 7.35 -9.46 -14.20
N PHE A 194 7.14 -9.67 -12.91
CA PHE A 194 5.99 -10.43 -12.40
C PHE A 194 4.67 -9.71 -12.67
N GLY A 195 4.62 -8.37 -12.54
CA GLY A 195 3.45 -7.57 -12.90
C GLY A 195 3.10 -7.67 -14.39
N GLY A 196 4.11 -7.63 -15.28
CA GLY A 196 3.93 -7.87 -16.71
C GLY A 196 3.43 -9.27 -17.03
N ILE A 197 3.97 -10.30 -16.37
CA ILE A 197 3.53 -11.69 -16.55
C ILE A 197 2.09 -11.86 -16.09
N ILE A 198 1.69 -11.32 -14.93
CA ILE A 198 0.30 -11.38 -14.44
C ILE A 198 -0.65 -10.65 -15.39
N PHE A 199 -0.24 -9.49 -15.90
CA PHE A 199 -1.03 -8.75 -16.88
C PHE A 199 -1.27 -9.57 -18.17
N LEU A 200 -0.21 -10.18 -18.70
CA LEU A 200 -0.29 -10.98 -19.92
C LEU A 200 -1.01 -12.33 -19.74
N THR A 201 -0.86 -12.98 -18.58
CA THR A 201 -1.38 -14.33 -18.36
C THR A 201 -2.77 -14.37 -17.74
N CYS A 202 -3.16 -13.36 -16.96
CA CYS A 202 -4.48 -13.31 -16.33
C CYS A 202 -5.35 -12.23 -16.97
N ILE A 203 -4.85 -11.00 -17.09
CA ILE A 203 -5.68 -9.86 -17.50
C ILE A 203 -6.01 -9.91 -18.99
N VAL A 204 -5.02 -10.16 -19.86
CA VAL A 204 -5.26 -10.27 -21.31
C VAL A 204 -6.24 -11.41 -21.65
N PRO A 205 -6.12 -12.63 -21.12
CA PRO A 205 -7.09 -13.69 -21.39
C PRO A 205 -8.48 -13.41 -20.83
N LEU A 206 -8.58 -12.74 -19.68
CA LEU A 206 -9.88 -12.30 -19.14
C LEU A 206 -10.54 -11.27 -20.05
N ILE A 207 -9.79 -10.26 -20.53
CA ILE A 207 -10.31 -9.27 -21.49
C ILE A 207 -10.75 -9.97 -22.79
N LEU A 208 -9.94 -10.89 -23.31
CA LEU A 208 -10.29 -11.67 -24.50
C LEU A 208 -11.52 -12.56 -24.27
N ALA A 209 -11.67 -13.15 -23.09
CA ALA A 209 -12.84 -13.93 -22.72
C ALA A 209 -14.10 -13.05 -22.64
N ILE A 210 -14.01 -11.86 -22.05
CA ILE A 210 -15.12 -10.88 -22.00
C ILE A 210 -15.50 -10.43 -23.42
N ILE A 211 -14.51 -10.10 -24.27
CA ILE A 211 -14.76 -9.72 -25.67
C ILE A 211 -15.40 -10.88 -26.45
N ARG A 212 -14.90 -12.10 -26.26
CA ARG A 212 -15.47 -13.30 -26.90
C ARG A 212 -16.91 -13.54 -26.45
N GLU A 213 -17.19 -13.40 -25.17
CA GLU A 213 -18.55 -13.55 -24.62
C GLU A 213 -19.48 -12.47 -25.17
N HIS A 214 -19.04 -11.21 -25.20
CA HIS A 214 -19.82 -10.11 -25.78
C HIS A 214 -20.10 -10.32 -27.28
N ARG A 215 -19.12 -10.83 -28.05
CA ARG A 215 -19.32 -11.20 -29.46
C ARG A 215 -20.29 -12.36 -29.62
N ARG A 216 -20.20 -13.41 -28.78
CA ARG A 216 -21.15 -14.53 -28.79
C ARG A 216 -22.58 -14.06 -28.53
N GLN A 217 -22.77 -13.21 -27.52
CA GLN A 217 -24.07 -12.64 -27.20
C GLN A 217 -24.62 -11.78 -28.35
N LYS A 218 -23.78 -11.01 -29.02
CA LYS A 218 -24.18 -10.25 -30.22
C LYS A 218 -24.62 -11.18 -31.36
N HIS A 219 -23.89 -12.25 -31.65
CA HIS A 219 -24.27 -13.22 -32.68
C HIS A 219 -25.55 -13.97 -32.31
N LYS A 220 -25.74 -14.34 -31.04
CA LYS A 220 -26.96 -14.98 -30.55
C LYS A 220 -28.19 -14.08 -30.75
N LYS A 221 -28.10 -12.80 -30.37
CA LYS A 221 -29.17 -11.81 -30.60
C LYS A 221 -29.49 -11.61 -32.08
N VAL A 222 -28.47 -11.56 -32.95
CA VAL A 222 -28.68 -11.43 -34.40
C VAL A 222 -29.34 -12.67 -34.98
N ALA A 223 -28.96 -13.87 -34.54
CA ALA A 223 -29.58 -15.12 -34.96
C ALA A 223 -31.05 -15.23 -34.51
N GLU A 224 -31.36 -14.79 -33.28
CA GLU A 224 -32.72 -14.72 -32.75
C GLU A 224 -33.59 -13.74 -33.57
N CYS A 225 -33.11 -12.53 -33.87
CA CYS A 225 -33.84 -11.58 -34.72
C CYS A 225 -34.08 -12.12 -36.14
N GLN A 226 -33.12 -12.83 -36.71
CA GLN A 226 -33.25 -13.42 -38.06
C GLN A 226 -34.21 -14.61 -38.10
N ALA A 227 -34.27 -15.41 -37.02
CA ALA A 227 -35.23 -16.50 -36.91
C ALA A 227 -36.66 -15.94 -36.80
N GLN A 228 -36.86 -14.90 -36.01
CA GLN A 228 -38.16 -14.23 -35.84
C GLN A 228 -38.65 -13.58 -37.14
N LEU A 229 -37.76 -12.92 -37.88
CA LEU A 229 -38.07 -12.35 -39.22
C LEU A 229 -38.42 -13.40 -40.29
N ARG A 230 -37.96 -14.65 -40.14
CA ARG A 230 -38.34 -15.74 -41.05
C ARG A 230 -39.71 -16.29 -40.71
N ASP A 231 -40.01 -16.44 -39.42
CA ASP A 231 -41.30 -16.92 -38.93
C ASP A 231 -42.44 -15.95 -39.30
N ASP A 232 -42.24 -14.64 -39.11
CA ASP A 232 -43.20 -13.61 -39.51
C ASP A 232 -43.46 -13.62 -41.03
N LYS A 233 -42.40 -13.82 -41.83
CA LYS A 233 -42.50 -13.83 -43.30
C LYS A 233 -43.15 -15.10 -43.84
N GLU A 234 -42.98 -16.22 -43.13
CA GLU A 234 -43.67 -17.47 -43.44
C GLU A 234 -45.15 -17.35 -43.11
N ASN A 235 -45.48 -16.82 -41.92
CA ASN A 235 -46.86 -16.59 -41.46
C ASN A 235 -47.66 -15.65 -42.39
N ASP A 236 -47.07 -14.52 -42.82
CA ASP A 236 -47.69 -13.61 -43.80
C ASP A 236 -47.94 -14.28 -45.17
N SER A 237 -47.09 -15.23 -45.57
CA SER A 237 -47.26 -15.97 -46.83
C SER A 237 -48.40 -16.98 -46.78
N VAL A 238 -48.66 -17.57 -45.61
CA VAL A 238 -49.78 -18.51 -45.41
C VAL A 238 -51.11 -17.76 -45.35
N GLU A 239 -51.12 -16.54 -44.80
CA GLU A 239 -52.31 -15.69 -44.73
C GLU A 239 -52.81 -15.24 -46.11
N TYR A 240 -51.91 -14.99 -47.07
CA TYR A 240 -52.29 -14.58 -48.44
C TYR A 240 -52.90 -15.71 -49.30
N ALA A 241 -52.61 -16.98 -49.00
CA ALA A 241 -53.10 -18.11 -49.79
C ALA A 241 -54.58 -18.46 -49.53
N ALA A 242 -55.21 -17.90 -48.48
CA ALA A 242 -56.50 -18.35 -47.97
C ALA A 242 -57.72 -17.52 -48.40
N VAL A 243 -57.59 -16.55 -49.33
CA VAL A 243 -58.74 -15.72 -49.74
C VAL A 243 -58.99 -15.80 -51.25
N TYR A 244 -59.78 -16.79 -51.70
CA TYR A 244 -60.76 -16.59 -52.77
C TYR A 244 -61.82 -17.71 -52.74
N PHE A 245 -62.92 -17.46 -52.02
CA PHE A 245 -64.15 -18.24 -52.15
C PHE A 245 -65.09 -17.59 -53.18
N SER A 246 -65.52 -18.44 -54.10
CA SER A 246 -66.40 -18.18 -55.24
C SER A 246 -67.74 -17.57 -54.82
N ASN A 247 -68.18 -16.50 -55.49
CA ASN A 247 -69.60 -16.17 -55.51
C ASN A 247 -70.12 -16.03 -56.95
N LYS A 248 -71.15 -16.82 -57.22
CA LYS A 248 -71.80 -17.05 -58.51
C LYS A 248 -72.48 -15.77 -59.00
N ARG A 249 -72.30 -15.42 -60.29
CA ARG A 249 -73.33 -14.71 -61.07
C ARG A 249 -74.24 -15.76 -61.75
N PRO A 250 -75.47 -15.41 -62.16
CA PRO A 250 -75.62 -14.93 -63.54
C PRO A 250 -76.76 -13.91 -63.82
N LYS A 251 -76.52 -13.07 -64.86
CA LYS A 251 -77.46 -12.65 -65.94
C LYS A 251 -78.53 -11.56 -65.62
N THR A 252 -78.96 -10.61 -66.49
CA THR A 252 -78.69 -10.20 -67.89
C THR A 252 -79.43 -8.87 -68.23
N THR A 253 -78.91 -8.07 -69.19
CA THR A 253 -79.54 -7.03 -70.08
C THR A 253 -80.23 -5.79 -69.48
N GLY A 254 -80.11 -4.56 -70.01
CA GLY A 254 -79.45 -4.03 -71.20
C GLY A 254 -79.84 -2.55 -71.47
N ARG A 255 -79.18 -1.95 -72.48
CA ARG A 255 -79.53 -0.75 -73.28
C ARG A 255 -79.15 0.68 -72.82
N HIS A 256 -78.26 1.26 -73.64
CA HIS A 256 -78.33 2.54 -74.37
C HIS A 256 -77.95 3.89 -73.71
N THR A 257 -76.93 4.53 -74.31
CA THR A 257 -76.67 5.99 -74.52
C THR A 257 -76.65 6.90 -73.28
N GLU A 258 -75.77 7.87 -73.11
CA GLU A 258 -75.15 8.80 -74.05
C GLU A 258 -73.97 9.53 -73.37
N ASP A 259 -73.13 10.10 -74.21
CA ASP A 259 -71.93 10.90 -73.92
C ASP A 259 -72.24 12.21 -73.17
N THR A 260 -71.44 12.58 -72.16
CA THR A 260 -70.88 13.95 -72.11
C THR A 260 -69.63 13.97 -71.23
N THR A 261 -68.50 14.21 -71.89
CA THR A 261 -67.26 14.66 -71.26
C THR A 261 -67.38 16.15 -70.92
N ALA A 262 -66.77 16.53 -69.78
CA ALA A 262 -65.91 17.70 -69.61
C ALA A 262 -66.35 18.81 -68.61
N VAL A 263 -65.35 19.12 -67.76
CA VAL A 263 -64.96 20.41 -67.12
C VAL A 263 -65.84 21.02 -66.00
N TYR A 264 -65.33 21.66 -64.92
CA TYR A 264 -64.05 22.34 -64.66
C TYR A 264 -63.70 22.43 -63.15
N THR A 265 -62.40 22.64 -62.94
CA THR A 265 -61.67 23.39 -61.88
C THR A 265 -61.65 22.98 -60.40
N ASN A 266 -60.44 22.60 -60.02
CA ASN A 266 -59.75 22.87 -58.76
C ASN A 266 -59.65 24.39 -58.49
N THR A 267 -60.09 24.87 -57.32
CA THR A 267 -59.30 25.67 -56.36
C THR A 267 -60.08 25.86 -55.08
#